data_AF-A0AAD6RZC4-F1
#
_entry.id   AF-A0AAD6RZC4-F1
#
_cell.length_a   1.000
_cell.length_b   1.000
_cell.length_c   1.000
_cell.angle_alpha   90.00
_cell.angle_beta   90.00
_cell.angle_gamma   90.00
#
_symmetry.space_group_name_H-M   'P 1'
#
loop_
_entity.id
_entity.type
_entity.pdbx_description
1 polymer ?
#
loop_
_entity_poly.entity_id
_entity_poly.type
_entity_poly.pdbx_seq_one_letter_code
_entity_poly.pdbx_strand_id
1 'polypeptide(L)'
;MKVITPHDWKPWPTPREFQKLCSNADGLFHYAATALQWIEDQIDEHGRACQSWVFNNLTQEGGLSQLEDLYKLVLTSFENIDNLPRNEQRRRARLASFRHVMGTVLVLQEQLTISQIIALLADIPMGNLDVRHFLQQMRSVLIPSTITLFEEATPQIHKSFRDYIMGVHAPAEFHILTGHAHFLTAKSCLEDVVKAGSQSDVVVRYSARHWCQHLRKAVEGGTTWEDERMWNLLGEMVKEAVFDVWKAYSWSIFLDVAAAGWGLLKVRSKYEGES
;
A
#
# COMPACT_ATOMS: atom_id res chain seq x y z
N MET A 1 -13.89 9.83 -26.45
CA MET A 1 -13.08 8.82 -27.17
C MET A 1 -11.69 9.38 -27.40
N LYS A 2 -10.77 9.19 -26.45
CA LYS A 2 -9.33 9.31 -26.72
C LYS A 2 -8.85 7.89 -26.96
N VAL A 3 -8.57 7.56 -28.20
CA VAL A 3 -7.63 6.48 -28.50
C VAL A 3 -6.36 6.87 -27.76
N ILE A 4 -5.92 6.05 -26.80
CA ILE A 4 -4.59 6.18 -26.22
C ILE A 4 -3.66 5.92 -27.40
N THR A 5 -3.18 6.99 -28.02
CA THR A 5 -2.12 6.90 -29.02
C THR A 5 -0.93 6.24 -28.32
N PRO A 6 -0.24 5.28 -28.94
CA PRO A 6 1.06 4.85 -28.46
C PRO A 6 1.87 6.13 -28.24
N HIS A 7 2.35 6.37 -27.02
CA HIS A 7 3.22 7.50 -26.77
C HIS A 7 4.32 7.49 -27.85
N ASP A 8 4.56 8.65 -28.48
CA ASP A 8 5.50 8.85 -29.59
C ASP A 8 6.95 8.70 -29.07
N TRP A 9 7.29 7.51 -28.59
CA TRP A 9 8.59 7.16 -28.03
C TRP A 9 9.67 7.03 -29.10
N LYS A 10 9.28 7.11 -30.38
CA LYS A 10 10.20 7.02 -31.51
C LYS A 10 11.31 8.07 -31.38
N PRO A 11 12.59 7.66 -31.53
CA PRO A 11 13.05 6.39 -32.11
C PRO A 11 13.27 5.22 -31.14
N TRP A 12 12.87 5.32 -29.87
CA TRP A 12 13.05 4.30 -28.84
C TRP A 12 11.78 3.44 -28.63
N PRO A 13 11.88 2.14 -28.32
CA PRO A 13 13.11 1.35 -28.34
C PRO A 13 13.61 1.08 -29.76
N THR A 14 14.92 0.94 -29.94
CA THR A 14 15.49 0.43 -31.19
C THR A 14 15.02 -1.00 -31.43
N PRO A 15 15.01 -1.51 -32.68
CA PRO A 15 14.60 -2.89 -32.95
C PRO A 15 15.36 -3.95 -32.13
N ARG A 16 16.66 -3.70 -31.84
CA ARG A 16 17.48 -4.58 -31.01
C ARG A 16 17.05 -4.55 -29.54
N GLU A 17 16.79 -3.37 -28.99
CA GLU A 17 16.29 -3.23 -27.62
C GLU A 17 14.91 -3.87 -27.47
N PHE A 18 14.01 -3.65 -28.44
CA PHE A 18 12.69 -4.27 -28.47
C PHE A 18 12.78 -5.80 -28.46
N GLN A 19 13.61 -6.39 -29.33
CA GLN A 19 13.81 -7.83 -29.37
C GLN A 19 14.36 -8.38 -28.05
N LYS A 20 15.27 -7.66 -27.39
CA LYS A 20 15.81 -8.05 -26.08
C LYS A 20 14.73 -8.01 -24.99
N LEU A 21 13.89 -6.98 -24.96
CA LEU A 21 12.76 -6.88 -24.04
C LEU A 21 11.76 -8.04 -24.26
N CYS A 22 11.42 -8.34 -25.52
CA CYS A 22 10.56 -9.49 -25.85
C CYS A 22 11.17 -10.82 -25.42
N SER A 23 12.48 -11.00 -25.61
CA SER A 23 13.18 -12.21 -25.18
C SER A 23 13.19 -12.35 -23.66
N ASN A 24 13.31 -11.26 -22.90
CA ASN A 24 13.27 -11.31 -21.44
C ASN A 24 11.87 -11.60 -20.91
N ALA A 25 10.82 -11.19 -21.63
CA ALA A 25 9.46 -11.52 -21.27
C ALA A 25 9.14 -13.01 -21.44
N ASP A 26 9.86 -13.73 -22.32
CA ASP A 26 9.74 -15.19 -22.54
C ASP A 26 8.28 -15.70 -22.60
N GLY A 27 7.39 -14.94 -23.23
CA GLY A 27 5.96 -15.26 -23.33
C GLY A 27 5.12 -15.09 -22.05
N LEU A 28 5.73 -14.67 -20.93
CA LEU A 28 5.03 -14.34 -19.69
C LEU A 28 4.27 -13.02 -19.84
N PHE A 29 2.98 -13.11 -20.15
CA PHE A 29 2.11 -11.94 -20.31
C PHE A 29 2.18 -10.96 -19.12
N HIS A 30 2.19 -11.47 -17.89
CA HIS A 30 2.30 -10.63 -16.69
C HIS A 30 3.63 -9.89 -16.62
N TYR A 31 4.74 -10.54 -17.01
CA TYR A 31 6.03 -9.87 -17.08
C TYR A 31 5.98 -8.75 -18.12
N ALA A 32 5.50 -9.04 -19.33
CA ALA A 32 5.44 -8.07 -20.41
C ALA A 32 4.56 -6.86 -20.03
N ALA A 33 3.39 -7.10 -19.44
CA ALA A 33 2.47 -6.05 -19.01
C ALA A 33 3.07 -5.19 -17.88
N THR A 34 3.62 -5.80 -16.83
CA THR A 34 4.27 -5.07 -15.73
C THR A 34 5.51 -4.31 -16.21
N ALA A 35 6.33 -4.90 -17.09
CA ALA A 35 7.51 -4.25 -17.63
C ALA A 35 7.14 -3.06 -18.52
N LEU A 36 6.14 -3.19 -19.40
CA LEU A 36 5.65 -2.08 -20.22
C LEU A 36 5.10 -0.95 -19.35
N GLN A 37 4.23 -1.26 -18.39
CA GLN A 37 3.69 -0.24 -17.49
C GLN A 37 4.79 0.43 -16.67
N TRP A 38 5.77 -0.33 -16.17
CA TRP A 38 6.91 0.24 -15.46
C TRP A 38 7.76 1.16 -16.36
N ILE A 39 8.02 0.76 -17.61
CA ILE A 39 8.70 1.62 -18.60
C ILE A 39 7.93 2.93 -18.80
N GLU A 40 6.61 2.84 -19.00
CA GLU A 40 5.73 4.02 -19.15
C GLU A 40 5.85 4.94 -17.94
N ASP A 41 5.71 4.38 -16.73
CA ASP A 41 5.76 5.12 -15.47
C ASP A 41 7.12 5.85 -15.31
N GLN A 42 8.24 5.17 -15.62
CA GLN A 42 9.58 5.77 -15.52
C GLN A 42 9.83 6.88 -16.56
N ILE A 43 9.32 6.73 -17.78
CA ILE A 43 9.46 7.73 -18.83
C ILE A 43 8.58 8.95 -18.55
N ASP A 44 7.37 8.74 -18.03
CA ASP A 44 6.47 9.83 -17.65
C ASP A 44 7.03 10.63 -16.46
N GLU A 45 7.65 9.96 -15.49
CA GLU A 45 8.22 10.60 -14.30
C GLU A 45 9.54 11.32 -14.58
N HIS A 46 10.46 10.68 -15.32
CA HIS A 46 11.83 11.16 -15.49
C HIS A 46 12.16 11.67 -16.90
N GLY A 47 11.18 11.61 -17.81
CA GLY A 47 11.36 11.96 -19.21
C GLY A 47 12.23 10.97 -19.98
N ARG A 48 12.48 11.25 -21.26
CA ARG A 48 13.23 10.34 -22.16
C ARG A 48 14.70 10.14 -21.78
N ALA A 49 15.27 10.96 -20.90
CA ALA A 49 16.65 10.81 -20.46
C ALA A 49 16.89 9.50 -19.68
N CYS A 50 15.83 8.91 -19.10
CA CYS A 50 15.93 7.66 -18.34
C CYS A 50 15.93 6.41 -19.23
N GLN A 51 15.70 6.50 -20.55
CA GLN A 51 15.52 5.35 -21.45
C GLN A 51 16.66 4.33 -21.37
N SER A 52 17.92 4.79 -21.42
CA SER A 52 19.08 3.90 -21.30
C SER A 52 19.17 3.24 -19.92
N TRP A 53 18.81 3.96 -18.86
CA TRP A 53 18.77 3.41 -17.51
C TRP A 53 17.66 2.37 -17.36
N VAL A 54 16.44 2.66 -17.84
CA VAL A 54 15.30 1.75 -17.88
C VAL A 54 15.66 0.47 -18.63
N PHE A 55 16.22 0.61 -19.84
CA PHE A 55 16.63 -0.53 -20.66
C PHE A 55 17.70 -1.37 -19.94
N ASN A 56 18.74 -0.73 -19.39
CA ASN A 56 19.82 -1.44 -18.70
C ASN A 56 19.32 -2.18 -17.45
N ASN A 57 18.39 -1.61 -16.67
CA ASN A 57 17.83 -2.30 -15.50
C ASN A 57 16.98 -3.51 -15.91
N LEU A 58 16.22 -3.41 -17.00
CA LEU A 58 15.43 -4.53 -17.51
C LEU A 58 16.26 -5.62 -18.20
N THR A 59 17.49 -5.29 -18.63
CA THR A 59 18.32 -6.16 -19.47
C THR A 59 19.70 -6.48 -18.90
N GLN A 60 19.95 -6.13 -17.63
CA GLN A 60 21.20 -6.38 -16.91
C GLN A 60 21.70 -7.83 -17.10
N GLU A 61 23.01 -8.01 -17.19
CA GLU A 61 23.64 -9.32 -17.40
C GLU A 61 23.24 -10.31 -16.29
N GLY A 62 22.59 -11.41 -16.69
CA GLY A 62 21.90 -12.35 -15.81
C GLY A 62 20.41 -12.46 -16.10
N GLY A 63 19.81 -11.40 -16.68
CA GLY A 63 18.41 -11.32 -17.09
C GLY A 63 17.45 -11.29 -15.90
N LEU A 64 16.48 -10.38 -15.92
CA LEU A 64 15.24 -10.51 -15.14
C LEU A 64 14.43 -11.66 -15.77
N SER A 65 14.93 -12.88 -15.68
CA SER A 65 14.31 -14.05 -16.34
C SER A 65 13.07 -14.54 -15.59
N GLN A 66 12.79 -13.97 -14.41
CA GLN A 66 11.66 -14.31 -13.58
C GLN A 66 10.84 -13.07 -13.23
N LEU A 67 9.53 -13.27 -13.07
CA LEU A 67 8.58 -12.25 -12.62
C LEU A 67 8.96 -11.67 -11.24
N GLU A 68 9.57 -12.48 -10.38
CA GLU A 68 10.07 -12.08 -9.06
C GLU A 68 11.18 -11.02 -9.15
N ASP A 69 12.10 -11.15 -10.11
CA ASP A 69 13.17 -10.17 -10.32
C ASP A 69 12.60 -8.83 -10.81
N LEU A 70 11.57 -8.86 -11.66
CA LEU A 70 10.86 -7.64 -12.07
C LEU A 70 10.15 -6.98 -10.89
N TYR A 71 9.53 -7.76 -10.00
CA TYR A 71 8.93 -7.23 -8.78
C TYR A 71 9.97 -6.64 -7.83
N LYS A 72 11.12 -7.29 -7.68
CA LYS A 72 12.26 -6.75 -6.93
C LYS A 72 12.75 -5.44 -7.53
N LEU A 73 12.83 -5.34 -8.86
CA LEU A 73 13.19 -4.10 -9.54
C LEU A 73 12.20 -2.99 -9.19
N VAL A 74 10.88 -3.22 -9.35
CA VAL A 74 9.84 -2.23 -8.98
C VAL A 74 10.01 -1.75 -7.53
N LEU A 75 10.19 -2.68 -6.58
CA LEU A 75 10.35 -2.35 -5.16
C LEU A 75 11.64 -1.59 -4.84
N THR A 76 12.75 -1.92 -5.50
CA THR A 76 14.05 -1.26 -5.27
C THR A 76 14.15 0.08 -5.99
N SER A 77 13.47 0.26 -7.12
CA SER A 77 13.33 1.58 -7.77
C SER A 77 12.63 2.57 -6.83
N PHE A 78 11.58 2.14 -6.14
CA PHE A 78 10.92 2.93 -5.10
C PHE A 78 11.87 3.37 -3.97
N GLU A 79 12.81 2.52 -3.57
CA GLU A 79 13.76 2.84 -2.50
C GLU A 79 14.82 3.88 -2.93
N ASN A 80 15.20 3.90 -4.21
CA ASN A 80 16.38 4.62 -4.71
C ASN A 80 16.12 6.05 -5.23
N ILE A 81 14.90 6.59 -5.13
CA ILE A 81 14.48 7.86 -5.74
C ILE A 81 15.35 9.06 -5.34
N ASP A 82 15.86 9.09 -4.11
CA ASP A 82 16.48 10.32 -3.61
C ASP A 82 18.01 10.43 -3.83
N ASN A 83 18.74 9.35 -4.15
CA ASN A 83 20.21 9.30 -4.18
C ASN A 83 20.94 9.96 -2.97
N LEU A 84 20.20 10.33 -1.92
CA LEU A 84 20.68 11.01 -0.74
C LEU A 84 21.41 10.00 0.16
N PRO A 85 22.37 10.45 0.98
CA PRO A 85 23.00 9.58 1.97
C PRO A 85 21.92 8.82 2.73
N ARG A 86 22.02 7.47 2.72
CA ARG A 86 21.05 6.57 3.33
C ARG A 86 20.99 6.85 4.83
N ASN A 87 20.18 7.82 5.24
CA ASN A 87 19.78 7.91 6.63
C ASN A 87 18.92 6.69 6.90
N GLU A 88 19.48 5.73 7.62
CA GLU A 88 18.83 4.47 7.97
C GLU A 88 17.45 4.70 8.59
N GLN A 89 17.28 5.79 9.36
CA GLN A 89 15.99 6.16 9.93
C GLN A 89 14.97 6.55 8.85
N ARG A 90 15.37 7.31 7.83
CA ARG A 90 14.48 7.66 6.71
C ARG A 90 14.10 6.42 5.91
N ARG A 91 15.06 5.52 5.66
CA ARG A 91 14.80 4.23 5.00
C ARG A 91 13.79 3.40 5.79
N ARG A 92 13.98 3.25 7.11
CA ARG A 92 13.04 2.52 7.99
C ARG A 92 11.64 3.15 7.95
N ALA A 93 11.55 4.47 8.03
CA ALA A 93 10.27 5.19 7.98
C ALA A 93 9.56 4.99 6.64
N ARG A 94 10.29 5.10 5.51
CA ARG A 94 9.76 4.86 4.17
C ARG A 94 9.27 3.42 3.98
N LEU A 95 10.02 2.43 4.46
CA LEU A 95 9.61 1.02 4.45
C LEU A 95 8.40 0.73 5.35
N ALA A 96 8.30 1.41 6.50
CA ALA A 96 7.11 1.32 7.35
C ALA A 96 5.87 1.89 6.63
N SER A 97 6.01 3.06 5.97
CA SER A 97 4.95 3.64 5.16
C SER A 97 4.59 2.77 3.95
N PHE A 98 5.56 2.14 3.29
CA PHE A 98 5.31 1.16 2.22
C PHE A 98 4.38 0.05 2.71
N ARG A 99 4.74 -0.59 3.84
CA ARG A 99 3.92 -1.67 4.42
C ARG A 99 2.55 -1.18 4.84
N HIS A 100 2.46 0.06 5.32
CA HIS A 100 1.19 0.68 5.67
C HIS A 100 0.30 0.85 4.42
N VAL A 101 0.79 1.52 3.38
CA VAL A 101 -0.01 1.77 2.16
C VAL A 101 -0.40 0.47 1.47
N MET A 102 0.58 -0.38 1.14
CA MET A 102 0.33 -1.62 0.41
C MET A 102 -0.46 -2.63 1.25
N GLY A 103 -0.20 -2.66 2.56
CA GLY A 103 -0.97 -3.48 3.50
C GLY A 103 -2.43 -3.03 3.55
N THR A 104 -2.69 -1.73 3.66
CA THR A 104 -4.05 -1.18 3.65
C THR A 104 -4.78 -1.55 2.37
N VAL A 105 -4.19 -1.32 1.18
CA VAL A 105 -4.79 -1.73 -0.11
C VAL A 105 -5.13 -3.22 -0.14
N LEU A 106 -4.28 -4.06 0.46
CA LEU A 106 -4.49 -5.51 0.52
C LEU A 106 -5.67 -5.92 1.40
N VAL A 107 -5.91 -5.20 2.50
CA VAL A 107 -6.88 -5.59 3.54
C VAL A 107 -8.18 -4.79 3.54
N LEU A 108 -8.35 -3.85 2.61
CA LEU A 108 -9.59 -3.07 2.45
C LEU A 108 -10.83 -3.99 2.44
N GLN A 109 -11.88 -3.58 3.16
CA GLN A 109 -13.14 -4.34 3.24
C GLN A 109 -14.15 -3.97 2.12
N GLU A 110 -13.97 -2.81 1.50
CA GLU A 110 -14.68 -2.35 0.31
C GLU A 110 -13.71 -1.59 -0.60
N GLN A 111 -14.02 -1.49 -1.89
CA GLN A 111 -13.16 -0.80 -2.85
C GLN A 111 -13.20 0.70 -2.60
N LEU A 112 -12.04 1.28 -2.32
CA LEU A 112 -11.84 2.72 -2.23
C LEU A 112 -11.09 3.22 -3.47
N THR A 113 -11.39 4.44 -3.90
CA THR A 113 -10.61 5.11 -4.94
C THR A 113 -9.23 5.52 -4.41
N ILE A 114 -8.28 5.81 -5.30
CA ILE A 114 -6.96 6.31 -4.90
C ILE A 114 -7.08 7.59 -4.07
N SER A 115 -7.96 8.53 -4.44
CA SER A 115 -8.20 9.74 -3.63
C SER A 115 -8.71 9.42 -2.22
N GLN A 116 -9.59 8.42 -2.08
CA GLN A 116 -10.10 7.98 -0.78
C GLN A 116 -9.03 7.26 0.04
N ILE A 117 -8.17 6.46 -0.59
CA ILE A 117 -7.03 5.81 0.09
C ILE A 117 -6.02 6.84 0.58
N ILE A 118 -5.71 7.86 -0.22
CA ILE A 118 -4.82 8.96 0.20
C ILE A 118 -5.41 9.68 1.43
N ALA A 119 -6.72 9.94 1.42
CA ALA A 119 -7.40 10.57 2.55
C ALA A 119 -7.43 9.66 3.80
N LEU A 120 -7.69 8.36 3.65
CA LEU A 120 -7.62 7.38 4.74
C LEU A 120 -6.23 7.32 5.37
N LEU A 121 -5.18 7.43 4.56
CA LEU A 121 -3.78 7.32 4.99
C LEU A 121 -3.14 8.68 5.30
N ALA A 122 -3.95 9.70 5.61
CA ALA A 122 -3.48 11.04 5.96
C ALA A 122 -2.67 11.09 7.26
N ASP A 123 -2.64 10.01 8.05
CA ASP A 123 -1.78 9.85 9.22
C ASP A 123 -0.31 9.59 8.86
N ILE A 124 -0.03 9.17 7.62
CA ILE A 124 1.34 8.98 7.13
C ILE A 124 1.99 10.35 6.88
N PRO A 125 3.10 10.70 7.57
CA PRO A 125 3.76 11.98 7.35
C PRO A 125 4.33 12.08 5.93
N MET A 126 4.11 13.20 5.24
CA MET A 126 4.68 13.45 3.90
C MET A 126 6.21 13.29 3.87
N GLY A 127 6.90 13.62 4.96
CA GLY A 127 8.36 13.43 5.07
C GLY A 127 8.81 11.97 5.10
N ASN A 128 7.90 11.03 5.38
CA ASN A 128 8.16 9.59 5.32
C ASN A 128 7.82 9.01 3.94
N LEU A 129 6.65 9.40 3.40
CA LEU A 129 6.16 8.93 2.11
C LEU A 129 5.06 9.85 1.57
N ASP A 130 5.18 10.30 0.33
CA ASP A 130 4.05 10.85 -0.42
C ASP A 130 3.20 9.68 -0.95
N VAL A 131 2.05 9.44 -0.32
CA VAL A 131 1.15 8.32 -0.65
C VAL A 131 0.64 8.39 -2.09
N ARG A 132 0.35 9.60 -2.59
CA ARG A 132 -0.15 9.80 -3.96
C ARG A 132 0.92 9.38 -4.97
N HIS A 133 2.11 9.94 -4.82
CA HIS A 133 3.22 9.65 -5.71
C HIS A 133 3.65 8.17 -5.62
N PHE A 134 3.66 7.62 -4.41
CA PHE A 134 3.93 6.21 -4.20
C PHE A 134 2.95 5.29 -4.94
N LEU A 135 1.64 5.50 -4.79
CA LEU A 135 0.64 4.70 -5.50
C LEU A 135 0.78 4.85 -7.02
N GLN A 136 1.26 6.00 -7.49
CA GLN A 136 1.51 6.23 -8.91
C GLN A 136 2.72 5.42 -9.39
N GLN A 137 3.78 5.33 -8.61
CA GLN A 137 4.96 4.51 -8.93
C GLN A 137 4.66 3.00 -8.88
N MET A 138 3.72 2.58 -8.03
CA MET A 138 3.31 1.19 -7.91
C MET A 138 2.26 0.77 -8.95
N ARG A 139 1.89 1.63 -9.90
CA ARG A 139 0.88 1.34 -10.94
C ARG A 139 1.15 0.07 -11.71
N SER A 140 2.39 -0.21 -12.07
CA SER A 140 2.81 -1.44 -12.78
C SER A 140 2.42 -2.76 -12.08
N VAL A 141 2.17 -2.74 -10.76
CA VAL A 141 1.77 -3.90 -9.96
C VAL A 141 0.38 -3.76 -9.33
N LEU A 142 -0.28 -2.64 -9.58
CA LEU A 142 -1.67 -2.38 -9.23
C LEU A 142 -2.55 -2.54 -10.48
N ILE A 143 -3.60 -3.35 -10.39
CA ILE A 143 -4.61 -3.48 -11.43
C ILE A 143 -5.45 -2.20 -11.42
N PRO A 144 -5.52 -1.45 -12.53
CA PRO A 144 -6.52 -0.41 -12.68
C PRO A 144 -7.89 -1.09 -12.88
N SER A 145 -8.83 -0.81 -11.99
CA SER A 145 -10.20 -1.37 -12.07
C SER A 145 -11.01 -0.82 -13.25
N THR A 146 -10.63 0.34 -13.80
CA THR A 146 -11.45 1.11 -14.75
C THR A 146 -10.61 2.06 -15.61
N ILE A 147 -11.11 2.42 -16.80
CA ILE A 147 -10.57 3.49 -17.67
C ILE A 147 -11.00 4.85 -17.10
N THR A 148 -10.56 5.18 -15.88
CA THR A 148 -10.88 6.42 -15.17
C THR A 148 -9.59 7.19 -14.88
N LEU A 149 -9.72 8.45 -14.43
CA LEU A 149 -8.54 9.19 -13.95
C LEU A 149 -7.86 8.43 -12.81
N PHE A 150 -6.55 8.63 -12.63
CA PHE A 150 -5.77 7.92 -11.59
C PHE A 150 -6.46 7.98 -10.22
N GLU A 151 -6.87 9.18 -9.82
CA GLU A 151 -7.48 9.43 -8.50
C GLU A 151 -8.81 8.71 -8.30
N GLU A 152 -9.51 8.39 -9.37
CA GLU A 152 -10.82 7.74 -9.38
C GLU A 152 -10.71 6.21 -9.52
N ALA A 153 -9.53 5.68 -9.85
CA ALA A 153 -9.31 4.25 -9.95
C ALA A 153 -9.42 3.59 -8.57
N THR A 154 -9.95 2.36 -8.51
CA THR A 154 -9.92 1.53 -7.30
C THR A 154 -8.77 0.53 -7.43
N PRO A 155 -7.63 0.75 -6.74
CA PRO A 155 -6.44 -0.05 -6.97
C PRO A 155 -6.64 -1.45 -6.37
N GLN A 156 -6.27 -2.47 -7.13
CA GLN A 156 -6.18 -3.85 -6.61
C GLN A 156 -4.77 -4.38 -6.84
N ILE A 157 -4.23 -5.11 -5.87
CA ILE A 157 -2.90 -5.70 -6.06
C ILE A 157 -3.02 -6.91 -6.98
N HIS A 158 -2.17 -6.98 -8.01
CA HIS A 158 -2.13 -8.15 -8.88
C HIS A 158 -1.82 -9.41 -8.07
N LYS A 159 -2.54 -10.52 -8.32
CA LYS A 159 -2.44 -11.74 -7.49
C LYS A 159 -1.00 -12.23 -7.33
N SER A 160 -0.22 -12.32 -8.41
CA SER A 160 1.17 -12.76 -8.31
C SER A 160 2.08 -11.78 -7.56
N PHE A 161 1.81 -10.47 -7.61
CA PHE A 161 2.57 -9.51 -6.79
C PHE A 161 2.19 -9.61 -5.32
N ARG A 162 0.90 -9.80 -5.03
CA ARG A 162 0.41 -10.10 -3.68
C ARG A 162 1.09 -11.35 -3.12
N ASP A 163 1.11 -12.43 -3.89
CA ASP A 163 1.74 -13.70 -3.48
C ASP A 163 3.25 -13.50 -3.24
N TYR A 164 3.91 -12.67 -4.06
CA TYR A 164 5.32 -12.33 -3.90
C TYR A 164 5.61 -11.56 -2.61
N ILE A 165 4.93 -10.44 -2.34
CA ILE A 165 5.17 -9.59 -1.16
C ILE A 165 4.69 -10.23 0.16
N MET A 166 3.91 -11.31 0.09
CA MET A 166 3.53 -12.12 1.25
C MET A 166 4.35 -13.41 1.37
N GLY A 167 5.11 -13.76 0.33
CA GLY A 167 5.87 -15.00 0.23
C GLY A 167 7.31 -14.87 0.70
N VAL A 168 8.04 -15.99 0.68
CA VAL A 168 9.45 -16.06 1.11
C VAL A 168 10.44 -15.49 0.09
N HIS A 169 9.97 -15.19 -1.12
CA HIS A 169 10.78 -14.76 -2.25
C HIS A 169 11.05 -13.25 -2.24
N ALA A 170 10.17 -12.46 -1.63
CA ALA A 170 10.42 -11.04 -1.45
C ALA A 170 11.56 -10.79 -0.45
N PRO A 171 12.26 -9.66 -0.54
CA PRO A 171 13.14 -9.24 0.54
C PRO A 171 12.32 -8.99 1.82
N ALA A 172 12.85 -9.40 2.97
CA ALA A 172 12.13 -9.35 4.24
C ALA A 172 11.64 -7.94 4.61
N GLU A 173 12.34 -6.90 4.16
CA GLU A 173 11.91 -5.51 4.33
C GLU A 173 10.61 -5.13 3.61
N PHE A 174 10.21 -5.87 2.57
CA PHE A 174 8.99 -5.64 1.82
C PHE A 174 7.86 -6.61 2.19
N HIS A 175 8.10 -7.53 3.10
CA HIS A 175 7.07 -8.48 3.54
C HIS A 175 5.89 -7.75 4.18
N ILE A 176 4.69 -8.12 3.73
CA ILE A 176 3.42 -7.64 4.30
C ILE A 176 2.78 -8.78 5.08
N LEU A 177 2.66 -8.56 6.39
CA LEU A 177 1.89 -9.43 7.28
C LEU A 177 0.46 -8.89 7.37
N THR A 178 -0.53 -9.73 7.06
CA THR A 178 -1.95 -9.35 7.03
C THR A 178 -2.46 -8.85 8.38
N GLY A 179 -2.06 -9.49 9.48
CA GLY A 179 -2.41 -9.04 10.83
C GLY A 179 -1.93 -7.62 11.12
N HIS A 180 -0.67 -7.33 10.77
CA HIS A 180 -0.09 -6.00 10.93
C HIS A 180 -0.73 -4.96 9.98
N ALA A 181 -1.03 -5.35 8.74
CA ALA A 181 -1.76 -4.51 7.81
C ALA A 181 -3.14 -4.12 8.36
N HIS A 182 -3.90 -5.10 8.87
CA HIS A 182 -5.18 -4.84 9.54
C HIS A 182 -5.02 -3.91 10.75
N PHE A 183 -3.97 -4.06 11.55
CA PHE A 183 -3.71 -3.16 12.67
C PHE A 183 -3.49 -1.71 12.22
N LEU A 184 -2.62 -1.49 11.23
CA LEU A 184 -2.33 -0.15 10.72
C LEU A 184 -3.57 0.48 10.08
N THR A 185 -4.32 -0.28 9.27
CA THR A 185 -5.59 0.22 8.70
C THR A 185 -6.61 0.57 9.79
N ALA A 186 -6.71 -0.23 10.86
CA ALA A 186 -7.58 0.11 11.99
C ALA A 186 -7.17 1.43 12.65
N LYS A 187 -5.85 1.67 12.79
CA LYS A 187 -5.30 2.90 13.35
C LYS A 187 -5.68 4.12 12.51
N SER A 188 -5.49 4.05 11.20
CA SER A 188 -5.91 5.12 10.28
C SER A 188 -7.42 5.37 10.34
N CYS A 189 -8.24 4.30 10.37
CA CYS A 189 -9.68 4.46 10.52
C CYS A 189 -10.06 5.17 11.83
N LEU A 190 -9.40 4.82 12.93
CA LEU A 190 -9.64 5.48 14.22
C LEU A 190 -9.19 6.94 14.20
N GLU A 191 -8.06 7.25 13.57
CA GLU A 191 -7.61 8.63 13.38
C GLU A 191 -8.65 9.45 12.63
N ASP A 192 -9.21 8.92 11.54
CA ASP A 192 -10.24 9.59 10.75
C ASP A 192 -11.51 9.84 11.56
N VAL A 193 -12.00 8.83 12.28
CA VAL A 193 -13.24 8.95 13.06
C VAL A 193 -13.07 9.96 14.20
N VAL A 194 -11.91 9.97 14.86
CA VAL A 194 -11.61 10.94 15.93
C VAL A 194 -11.46 12.36 15.38
N LYS A 195 -10.82 12.52 14.20
CA LYS A 195 -10.61 13.84 13.57
C LYS A 195 -11.90 14.43 12.97
N ALA A 196 -12.75 13.58 12.40
CA ALA A 196 -13.91 14.01 11.61
C ALA A 196 -14.95 14.80 12.42
N GLY A 197 -15.11 14.49 13.72
CA GLY A 197 -16.26 14.98 14.48
C GLY A 197 -17.56 14.72 13.70
N SER A 198 -18.43 15.72 13.56
CA SER A 198 -19.71 15.58 12.84
C SER A 198 -19.63 15.59 11.30
N GLN A 199 -18.46 15.76 10.69
CA GLN A 199 -18.33 15.83 9.22
C GLN A 199 -18.19 14.43 8.61
N SER A 200 -19.20 14.01 7.84
CA SER A 200 -19.21 12.70 7.18
C SER A 200 -18.82 12.82 5.71
N ASP A 201 -17.62 12.38 5.36
CA ASP A 201 -17.22 12.03 3.98
C ASP A 201 -17.19 10.49 3.82
N VAL A 202 -17.07 9.99 2.59
CA VAL A 202 -17.01 8.56 2.23
C VAL A 202 -15.92 7.83 3.02
N VAL A 203 -14.77 8.47 3.24
CA VAL A 203 -13.67 7.89 4.02
C VAL A 203 -14.06 7.72 5.49
N VAL A 204 -14.67 8.74 6.11
CA VAL A 204 -15.17 8.65 7.49
C VAL A 204 -16.21 7.55 7.63
N ARG A 205 -17.06 7.35 6.61
CA ARG A 205 -18.03 6.26 6.57
C ARG A 205 -17.36 4.88 6.53
N TYR A 206 -16.37 4.70 5.66
CA TYR A 206 -15.55 3.49 5.62
C TYR A 206 -14.94 3.23 6.99
N SER A 207 -14.27 4.24 7.54
CA SER A 207 -13.54 4.18 8.80
C SER A 207 -14.46 3.84 9.97
N ALA A 208 -15.61 4.52 10.09
CA ALA A 208 -16.63 4.24 11.11
C ALA A 208 -17.22 2.83 11.02
N ARG A 209 -17.36 2.29 9.80
CA ARG A 209 -17.96 0.98 9.54
C ARG A 209 -16.99 -0.18 9.78
N HIS A 210 -15.70 0.01 9.49
CA HIS A 210 -14.75 -1.10 9.36
C HIS A 210 -13.61 -1.14 10.39
N TRP A 211 -13.37 -0.07 11.15
CA TRP A 211 -12.25 -0.01 12.11
C TRP A 211 -12.22 -1.21 13.07
N CYS A 212 -13.38 -1.63 13.59
CA CYS A 212 -13.48 -2.72 14.56
C CYS A 212 -13.14 -4.08 13.92
N GLN A 213 -13.55 -4.29 12.67
CA GLN A 213 -13.31 -5.52 11.93
C GLN A 213 -11.82 -5.63 11.59
N HIS A 214 -11.18 -4.53 11.21
CA HIS A 214 -9.73 -4.49 11.05
C HIS A 214 -9.03 -4.84 12.36
N LEU A 215 -9.41 -4.22 13.48
CA LEU A 215 -8.81 -4.52 14.79
C LEU A 215 -8.97 -5.99 15.18
N ARG A 216 -10.17 -6.57 14.98
CA ARG A 216 -10.44 -7.98 15.26
C ARG A 216 -9.56 -8.92 14.44
N LYS A 217 -9.46 -8.71 13.13
CA LYS A 217 -8.59 -9.49 12.24
C LYS A 217 -7.11 -9.34 12.58
N ALA A 218 -6.72 -8.18 13.10
CA ALA A 218 -5.36 -7.93 13.54
C ALA A 218 -5.00 -8.77 14.79
N VAL A 219 -5.94 -8.91 15.74
CA VAL A 219 -5.81 -9.80 16.92
C VAL A 219 -5.78 -11.27 16.49
N GLU A 220 -6.72 -11.69 15.63
CA GLU A 220 -6.79 -13.06 15.09
C GLU A 220 -5.51 -13.45 14.35
N GLY A 221 -4.87 -12.48 13.68
CA GLY A 221 -3.58 -12.65 13.01
C GLY A 221 -2.37 -12.73 13.93
N GLY A 222 -2.56 -12.74 15.26
CA GLY A 222 -1.48 -12.86 16.23
C GLY A 222 -0.61 -11.62 16.37
N THR A 223 -1.08 -10.47 15.89
CA THR A 223 -0.32 -9.21 16.00
C THR A 223 -0.38 -8.75 17.45
N THR A 224 0.77 -8.68 18.11
CA THR A 224 0.93 -8.05 19.42
C THR A 224 1.34 -6.61 19.21
N TRP A 225 0.73 -5.67 19.94
CA TRP A 225 1.01 -4.26 19.77
C TRP A 225 1.20 -3.56 21.12
N GLU A 226 2.27 -2.77 21.20
CA GLU A 226 2.49 -1.76 22.23
C GLU A 226 2.49 -0.41 21.53
N ASP A 227 1.29 0.06 21.17
CA ASP A 227 1.09 1.35 20.51
C ASP A 227 0.21 2.23 21.39
N GLU A 228 0.84 3.15 22.13
CA GLU A 228 0.17 4.09 23.03
C GLU A 228 -0.86 4.95 22.27
N ARG A 229 -0.56 5.30 21.01
CA ARG A 229 -1.47 6.09 20.18
C ARG A 229 -2.75 5.31 19.87
N MET A 230 -2.65 4.02 19.58
CA MET A 230 -3.82 3.15 19.40
C MET A 230 -4.72 3.16 20.64
N TRP A 231 -4.13 3.03 21.84
CA TRP A 231 -4.88 3.06 23.09
C TRP A 231 -5.59 4.39 23.33
N ASN A 232 -4.88 5.50 23.08
CA ASN A 232 -5.45 6.83 23.19
C ASN A 232 -6.63 7.00 22.22
N LEU A 233 -6.48 6.57 20.96
CA LEU A 233 -7.56 6.61 19.97
C LEU A 233 -8.77 5.79 20.42
N LEU A 234 -8.59 4.58 20.94
CA LEU A 234 -9.69 3.78 21.48
C LEU A 234 -10.39 4.47 22.67
N GLY A 235 -9.64 5.18 23.51
CA GLY A 235 -10.19 6.01 24.59
C GLY A 235 -11.00 7.21 24.07
N GLU A 236 -10.61 7.80 22.94
CA GLU A 236 -11.38 8.86 22.28
C GLU A 236 -12.71 8.34 21.71
N MET A 237 -12.75 7.09 21.24
CA MET A 237 -13.94 6.49 20.60
C MET A 237 -15.18 6.40 21.50
N VAL A 238 -15.01 6.45 22.82
CA VAL A 238 -16.12 6.40 23.80
C VAL A 238 -16.63 7.79 24.18
N LYS A 239 -15.99 8.88 23.73
CA LYS A 239 -16.50 10.23 23.96
C LYS A 239 -17.76 10.46 23.14
N GLU A 240 -18.77 11.09 23.71
CA GLU A 240 -20.09 11.29 23.10
C GLU A 240 -20.02 11.85 21.66
N ALA A 241 -19.20 12.88 21.44
CA ALA A 241 -19.02 13.50 20.13
C ALA A 241 -18.45 12.55 19.05
N VAL A 242 -17.60 11.59 19.44
CA VAL A 242 -16.98 10.60 18.53
C VAL A 242 -17.90 9.38 18.39
N PHE A 243 -18.52 8.97 19.50
CA PHE A 243 -19.52 7.90 19.55
C PHE A 243 -20.65 8.15 18.55
N ASP A 244 -21.12 9.40 18.47
CA ASP A 244 -22.19 9.80 17.55
C ASP A 244 -21.83 9.63 16.08
N VAL A 245 -20.54 9.71 15.73
CA VAL A 245 -20.03 9.52 14.36
C VAL A 245 -20.19 8.07 13.91
N TRP A 246 -19.85 7.12 14.78
CA TRP A 246 -19.78 5.71 14.39
C TRP A 246 -20.98 4.87 14.84
N LYS A 247 -21.75 5.29 15.86
CA LYS A 247 -22.93 4.55 16.33
C LYS A 247 -23.99 4.32 15.24
N ALA A 248 -24.08 5.25 14.29
CA ALA A 248 -25.00 5.17 13.16
C ALA A 248 -24.66 4.02 12.20
N TYR A 249 -23.41 3.57 12.20
CA TYR A 249 -22.89 2.58 11.24
C TYR A 249 -22.75 1.19 11.82
N SER A 250 -22.75 1.03 13.15
CA SER A 250 -22.87 -0.31 13.77
C SER A 250 -23.16 -0.27 15.27
N TRP A 251 -24.27 -0.88 15.66
CA TRP A 251 -24.65 -1.14 17.06
C TRP A 251 -23.96 -2.37 17.67
N SER A 252 -23.46 -3.32 16.85
CA SER A 252 -22.74 -4.51 17.35
C SER A 252 -21.34 -4.18 17.85
N ILE A 253 -20.82 -3.01 17.47
CA ILE A 253 -19.46 -2.56 17.79
C ILE A 253 -19.23 -2.46 19.29
N PHE A 254 -20.21 -2.16 20.13
CA PHE A 254 -19.98 -2.10 21.59
C PHE A 254 -19.49 -3.45 22.15
N LEU A 255 -20.04 -4.56 21.65
CA LEU A 255 -19.58 -5.90 22.00
C LEU A 255 -18.19 -6.19 21.39
N ASP A 256 -17.91 -5.71 20.19
CA ASP A 256 -16.61 -5.86 19.54
C ASP A 256 -15.51 -5.00 20.19
N VAL A 257 -15.82 -3.78 20.66
CA VAL A 257 -14.91 -2.92 21.44
C VAL A 257 -14.64 -3.54 22.79
N ALA A 258 -15.68 -4.06 23.46
CA ALA A 258 -15.52 -4.75 24.72
C ALA A 258 -14.71 -6.04 24.55
N ALA A 259 -14.96 -6.83 23.49
CA ALA A 259 -14.24 -8.05 23.19
C ALA A 259 -12.80 -7.79 22.74
N ALA A 260 -12.57 -6.77 21.90
CA ALA A 260 -11.24 -6.30 21.54
C ALA A 260 -10.53 -5.81 22.80
N GLY A 261 -11.11 -4.89 23.57
CA GLY A 261 -10.62 -4.43 24.87
C GLY A 261 -10.24 -5.58 25.81
N TRP A 262 -11.06 -6.61 25.90
CA TRP A 262 -10.80 -7.80 26.72
C TRP A 262 -9.66 -8.67 26.16
N GLY A 263 -9.61 -8.87 24.84
CA GLY A 263 -8.50 -9.56 24.17
C GLY A 263 -7.19 -8.79 24.34
N LEU A 264 -7.25 -7.47 24.26
CA LEU A 264 -6.14 -6.55 24.41
C LEU A 264 -5.58 -6.54 25.85
N LEU A 265 -6.45 -6.50 26.87
CA LEU A 265 -6.06 -6.60 28.28
C LEU A 265 -5.44 -7.97 28.62
N LYS A 266 -5.91 -9.04 27.98
CA LYS A 266 -5.31 -10.38 28.12
C LYS A 266 -3.90 -10.46 27.54
N VAL A 267 -3.63 -9.80 26.41
CA VAL A 267 -2.27 -9.73 25.85
C VAL A 267 -1.35 -8.97 26.81
N ARG A 268 -1.77 -7.80 27.30
CA ARG A 268 -0.98 -6.98 28.22
C ARG A 268 -0.66 -7.68 29.55
N SER A 269 -1.66 -8.32 30.18
CA SER A 269 -1.45 -9.06 31.44
C SER A 269 -0.53 -10.28 31.31
N LYS A 270 -0.43 -10.88 30.11
CA LYS A 270 0.52 -11.98 29.86
C LYS A 270 1.97 -11.50 29.89
N TYR A 271 2.24 -10.26 29.49
CA TYR A 271 3.58 -9.66 29.53
C TYR A 271 3.95 -9.14 30.92
N GLU A 272 3.02 -8.52 31.65
CA GLU A 272 3.26 -8.02 33.02
C GLU A 272 3.47 -9.14 34.06
N GLY A 273 3.15 -10.40 33.71
CA GLY A 273 3.37 -11.58 34.56
C GLY A 273 4.64 -12.38 34.28
N GLU A 274 5.40 -12.03 33.23
CA GLU A 274 6.65 -12.69 32.82
C GLU A 274 7.92 -11.85 33.10
N SER A 275 7.76 -10.69 33.76
CA SER A 275 8.84 -9.78 34.18
C SER A 275 9.22 -9.91 35.66
#